data_AF-A0A6V7WS83-F1
#
_entry.id   AF-A0A6V7WS83-F1
#
_cell.length_a   1.000
_cell.length_b   1.000
_cell.length_c   1.000
_cell.angle_alpha   90.00
_cell.angle_beta   90.00
_cell.angle_gamma   90.00
#
_symmetry.space_group_name_H-M   'P 1'
#
loop_
_entity.id
_entity.type
_entity.pdbx_description
1 polymer ?
#
loop_
_entity_poly.entity_id
_entity_poly.type
_entity_poly.pdbx_seq_one_letter_code
_entity_poly.pdbx_strand_id
1 'polypeptide(L)'
;MTIGLKNLSTNTCIRYYAKEATINNEKSEFIKLTPWNNNDIFGCGLVYPPTYKLNEEFPYVFFTQNGKQIGNGVLLKGNSDSYKPEVFLKCCSVETNFGNNLETKPFKYDISKHFILKEFY
;
A
#
# COMPACT_ATOMS: atom_id res chain seq x y z
N MET A 1 1.23 13.49 5.32
CA MET A 1 2.02 12.56 4.48
C MET A 1 1.06 11.73 3.65
N THR A 2 1.45 11.44 2.41
CA THR A 2 0.78 10.46 1.54
C THR A 2 1.83 9.44 1.10
N ILE A 3 1.47 8.15 1.12
CA ILE A 3 2.30 7.07 0.57
C ILE A 3 1.46 6.22 -0.37
N GLY A 4 2.08 5.58 -1.36
CA GLY A 4 1.35 4.72 -2.27
C GLY A 4 2.15 4.29 -3.48
N LEU A 5 1.39 3.89 -4.50
CA LEU A 5 1.91 3.42 -5.77
C LEU A 5 1.23 4.17 -6.92
N LYS A 6 2.04 4.56 -7.90
CA LYS A 6 1.57 5.18 -9.14
C LYS A 6 1.75 4.21 -10.30
N ASN A 7 0.67 3.90 -10.99
CA ASN A 7 0.70 3.13 -12.23
C ASN A 7 1.26 4.02 -13.35
N LEU A 8 2.31 3.56 -14.03
CA LEU A 8 2.97 4.33 -15.09
C LEU A 8 2.25 4.26 -16.43
N SER A 9 1.52 3.17 -16.67
CA SER A 9 0.77 2.95 -17.92
C SER A 9 -0.50 3.78 -17.98
N THR A 10 -1.25 3.82 -16.88
CA THR A 10 -2.55 4.51 -16.79
C THR A 10 -2.46 5.89 -16.15
N ASN A 11 -1.32 6.22 -15.53
CA ASN A 11 -1.13 7.42 -14.71
C ASN A 11 -2.10 7.51 -13.49
N THR A 12 -2.75 6.40 -13.11
CA THR A 12 -3.59 6.29 -11.90
C THR A 12 -2.75 5.99 -10.65
N CYS A 13 -3.33 6.17 -9.46
CA CYS A 13 -2.61 6.01 -8.20
C CYS A 13 -3.47 5.31 -7.15
N ILE A 14 -2.81 4.53 -6.30
CA ILE A 14 -3.38 3.96 -5.08
C ILE A 14 -2.61 4.55 -3.92
N ARG A 15 -3.30 5.28 -3.03
CA ARG A 15 -2.65 6.13 -2.03
C ARG A 15 -3.31 6.02 -0.67
N TYR A 16 -2.48 5.98 0.35
CA TYR A 16 -2.89 6.21 1.73
C TYR A 16 -2.55 7.66 2.13
N TYR A 17 -3.57 8.39 2.58
CA TYR A 17 -3.50 9.74 3.09
C TYR A 17 -3.50 9.70 4.62
N ALA A 18 -2.32 9.86 5.24
CA ALA A 18 -2.18 9.67 6.67
C ALA A 18 -3.02 10.67 7.48
N LYS A 19 -3.05 11.95 7.07
CA LYS A 19 -3.76 13.00 7.79
C LYS A 19 -5.28 12.77 7.80
N GLU A 20 -5.82 12.37 6.65
CA GLU A 20 -7.23 12.09 6.45
C GLU A 20 -7.61 10.68 6.92
N ALA A 21 -6.62 9.84 7.23
CA ALA A 21 -6.77 8.43 7.51
C ALA A 21 -7.60 7.72 6.43
N THR A 22 -7.30 7.97 5.15
CA THR A 22 -8.04 7.37 4.02
C THR A 22 -7.13 6.64 3.04
N ILE A 23 -7.58 5.50 2.54
CA ILE A 23 -7.00 4.86 1.35
C ILE A 23 -7.88 5.20 0.16
N ASN A 24 -7.27 5.72 -0.91
CA ASN A 24 -7.93 5.95 -2.20
C ASN A 24 -7.39 4.95 -3.23
N ASN A 25 -8.28 4.32 -3.99
CA ASN A 25 -7.89 3.45 -5.11
C ASN A 25 -7.89 4.20 -6.46
N GLU A 26 -7.61 3.48 -7.53
CA GLU A 26 -7.51 4.04 -8.88
C GLU A 26 -8.84 4.59 -9.44
N LYS A 27 -9.97 4.17 -8.86
CA LYS A 27 -11.32 4.63 -9.20
C LYS A 27 -11.77 5.81 -8.35
N SER A 28 -10.90 6.35 -7.49
CA SER A 28 -11.22 7.37 -6.48
C SER A 28 -12.23 6.90 -5.42
N GLU A 29 -12.40 5.59 -5.22
CA GLU A 29 -13.13 5.05 -4.07
C GLU A 29 -12.24 5.16 -2.84
N PHE A 30 -12.85 5.40 -1.66
CA PHE A 30 -12.10 5.63 -0.44
C PHE A 30 -12.60 4.80 0.75
N ILE A 31 -11.65 4.34 1.59
CA ILE A 31 -11.93 3.72 2.89
C ILE A 31 -11.36 4.61 3.99
N LYS A 32 -12.17 4.90 5.02
CA LYS A 32 -11.74 5.58 6.24
C LYS A 32 -11.11 4.59 7.23
N LEU A 33 -10.07 5.03 7.90
CA LEU A 33 -9.25 4.26 8.83
C LEU A 33 -9.07 5.00 10.15
N THR A 34 -8.29 4.41 11.05
CA THR A 34 -7.87 5.05 12.29
C THR A 34 -6.88 6.20 12.05
N PRO A 35 -6.99 7.29 12.82
CA PRO A 35 -6.01 8.38 12.78
C PRO A 35 -4.58 7.93 13.07
N TRP A 36 -3.61 8.73 12.62
CA TRP A 36 -2.19 8.52 12.85
C TRP A 36 -1.69 9.24 14.10
N ASN A 37 -0.55 8.78 14.63
CA ASN A 37 0.21 9.40 15.70
C ASN A 37 1.64 9.70 15.26
N ASN A 38 2.31 10.61 15.99
CA ASN A 38 3.74 10.83 15.80
C ASN A 38 4.52 9.52 15.99
N ASN A 39 5.52 9.31 15.14
CA ASN A 39 6.36 8.11 15.07
C ASN A 39 5.69 6.83 14.54
N ASP A 40 4.46 6.91 14.04
CA ASP A 40 3.86 5.78 13.32
C ASP A 40 4.69 5.42 12.08
N ILE A 41 4.89 4.11 11.89
CA ILE A 41 5.59 3.54 10.74
C ILE A 41 4.55 3.12 9.72
N PHE A 42 4.64 3.63 8.50
CA PHE A 42 3.71 3.30 7.43
C PHE A 42 4.40 2.45 6.36
N GLY A 43 3.70 1.42 5.90
CA GLY A 43 4.12 0.58 4.80
C GLY A 43 3.12 0.58 3.66
N CYS A 44 3.63 0.35 2.46
CA CYS A 44 2.85 0.07 1.26
C CYS A 44 3.49 -1.14 0.57
N GLY A 45 2.69 -2.15 0.25
CA GLY A 45 3.14 -3.38 -0.38
C GLY A 45 2.32 -3.70 -1.62
N LEU A 46 2.98 -4.27 -2.61
CA LEU A 46 2.38 -4.83 -3.82
C LEU A 46 2.73 -6.30 -3.87
N VAL A 47 1.72 -7.15 -4.01
CA VAL A 47 1.88 -8.61 -4.06
C VAL A 47 1.39 -9.10 -5.41
N TYR A 48 2.24 -9.87 -6.08
CA TYR A 48 1.86 -10.61 -7.27
C TYR A 48 1.57 -12.06 -6.88
N PRO A 49 0.50 -12.67 -7.41
CA PRO A 49 0.30 -14.10 -7.24
C PRO A 49 1.42 -14.87 -7.93
N PRO A 50 1.68 -16.12 -7.52
CA PRO A 50 2.55 -17.01 -8.27
C PRO A 50 2.12 -17.10 -9.74
N THR A 51 3.07 -17.21 -10.66
CA THR A 51 2.82 -17.17 -12.11
C THR A 51 1.74 -18.17 -12.57
N TYR A 52 1.70 -19.36 -11.96
CA TYR A 52 0.71 -20.40 -12.30
C TYR A 52 -0.73 -20.07 -11.87
N LYS A 53 -0.93 -19.03 -11.04
CA LYS A 53 -2.23 -18.56 -10.56
C LYS A 53 -2.69 -17.23 -11.17
N LEU A 54 -1.94 -16.65 -12.10
CA LEU A 54 -2.24 -15.32 -12.65
C LEU A 54 -3.60 -15.23 -13.36
N ASN A 55 -4.18 -16.37 -13.76
CA ASN A 55 -5.52 -16.44 -14.36
C ASN A 55 -6.66 -16.51 -13.32
N GLU A 56 -6.34 -16.77 -12.05
CA GLU A 56 -7.31 -17.02 -10.96
C GLU A 56 -7.24 -15.94 -9.87
N GLU A 57 -6.04 -15.39 -9.63
CA GLU A 57 -5.77 -14.41 -8.58
C GLU A 57 -5.20 -13.13 -9.21
N PHE A 58 -5.68 -11.97 -8.73
CA PHE A 58 -5.15 -10.67 -9.15
C PHE A 58 -4.04 -10.20 -8.20
N PRO A 59 -3.02 -9.49 -8.70
CA PRO A 59 -2.13 -8.71 -7.84
C PRO A 59 -2.92 -7.74 -6.97
N TYR A 60 -2.35 -7.36 -5.83
CA TYR A 60 -3.01 -6.42 -4.92
C TYR A 60 -2.04 -5.52 -4.20
N VAL A 61 -2.53 -4.32 -3.87
CA VAL A 61 -1.83 -3.34 -3.04
C VAL A 61 -2.42 -3.34 -1.65
N PHE A 62 -1.56 -3.27 -0.63
CA PHE A 62 -1.99 -3.13 0.75
C PHE A 62 -1.17 -2.09 1.49
N PHE A 63 -1.72 -1.61 2.60
CA PHE A 63 -1.08 -0.63 3.46
C PHE A 63 -0.93 -1.19 4.87
N THR A 64 0.09 -0.71 5.58
CA THR A 64 0.32 -1.05 6.98
C THR A 64 0.58 0.18 7.82
N GLN A 65 0.20 0.08 9.09
CA GLN A 65 0.55 1.02 10.15
C GLN A 65 1.15 0.20 11.30
N ASN A 66 2.37 0.54 11.72
CA ASN A 66 3.13 -0.16 12.74
C ASN A 66 3.21 -1.69 12.51
N GLY A 67 3.42 -2.08 11.24
CA GLY A 67 3.54 -3.48 10.82
C GLY A 67 2.21 -4.25 10.74
N LYS A 68 1.08 -3.64 11.08
CA LYS A 68 -0.25 -4.25 10.95
C LYS A 68 -0.95 -3.73 9.70
N GLN A 69 -1.66 -4.60 8.98
CA GLN A 69 -2.46 -4.20 7.83
C GLN A 69 -3.53 -3.19 8.27
N ILE A 70 -3.72 -2.14 7.47
CA ILE A 70 -4.80 -1.17 7.62
C ILE A 70 -5.68 -1.20 6.37
N GLY A 71 -7.00 -1.22 6.59
CA GLY A 71 -7.96 -1.40 5.51
C GLY A 71 -7.83 -2.75 4.79
N ASN A 72 -8.54 -2.87 3.67
CA ASN A 72 -8.49 -4.05 2.82
C ASN A 72 -7.43 -3.86 1.73
N GLY A 73 -6.95 -4.98 1.18
CA GLY A 73 -6.15 -4.96 -0.05
C GLY A 73 -6.94 -4.43 -1.24
N VAL A 74 -6.30 -3.62 -2.08
CA VAL A 74 -6.84 -3.11 -3.33
C VAL A 74 -6.45 -4.08 -4.45
N LEU A 75 -7.41 -4.86 -4.96
CA LEU A 75 -7.19 -5.76 -6.09
C LEU A 75 -6.89 -4.97 -7.38
N LEU A 76 -5.88 -5.40 -8.13
CA LEU A 76 -5.45 -4.80 -9.38
C LEU A 76 -6.06 -5.57 -10.56
N LYS A 77 -7.28 -5.20 -10.95
CA LYS A 77 -7.97 -5.75 -12.12
C LYS A 77 -7.54 -4.98 -13.37
N GLY A 78 -6.45 -5.40 -14.03
CA GLY A 78 -5.96 -4.75 -15.25
C GLY A 78 -4.44 -4.86 -15.41
N ASN A 79 -3.83 -3.92 -16.15
CA ASN A 79 -2.38 -3.86 -16.30
C ASN A 79 -1.72 -3.49 -14.95
N SER A 80 -1.10 -4.49 -14.34
CA SER A 80 -0.39 -4.37 -13.07
C SER A 80 1.14 -4.26 -13.23
N ASP A 81 1.63 -4.08 -14.45
CA ASP A 81 3.02 -4.38 -14.81
C ASP A 81 3.98 -3.24 -14.48
N SER A 82 3.45 -2.06 -14.14
CA SER A 82 4.27 -0.86 -13.96
C SER A 82 3.78 0.04 -12.83
N TYR A 83 4.23 -0.24 -11.61
CA TYR A 83 4.07 0.66 -10.48
C TYR A 83 5.41 1.21 -10.00
N LYS A 84 5.39 2.47 -9.56
CA LYS A 84 6.49 3.03 -8.77
C LYS A 84 6.01 3.49 -7.40
N PRO A 85 6.85 3.42 -6.35
CA PRO A 85 6.60 4.08 -5.09
C PRO A 85 6.36 5.58 -5.28
N GLU A 86 5.40 6.11 -4.53
CA GLU A 86 5.08 7.53 -4.52
C GLU A 86 4.90 8.01 -3.07
N VAL A 87 5.57 9.11 -2.72
CA VAL A 87 5.52 9.71 -1.38
C VAL A 87 5.36 11.22 -1.53
N PHE A 88 4.39 11.80 -0.82
CA PHE A 88 4.21 13.25 -0.71
C PHE A 88 4.24 13.70 0.74
N LEU A 89 5.04 14.72 1.02
CA LEU A 89 5.18 15.31 2.35
C LEU A 89 4.55 16.69 2.38
N LYS A 90 3.78 16.97 3.43
CA LYS A 90 3.19 18.29 3.67
C LYS A 90 3.35 18.61 5.15
N CYS A 91 4.21 19.58 5.45
CA CYS A 91 4.51 20.05 6.81
C CYS A 91 4.98 18.93 7.77
N CYS A 92 5.76 17.96 7.28
CA CYS A 92 6.30 16.87 8.10
C CYS A 92 7.65 16.39 7.55
N SER A 93 8.45 15.78 8.41
CA SER A 93 9.69 15.09 8.04
C SER A 93 9.49 13.59 8.23
N VAL A 94 10.06 12.78 7.33
CA VAL A 94 9.97 11.32 7.42
C VAL A 94 11.32 10.71 7.11
N GLU A 95 11.54 9.52 7.65
CA GLU A 95 12.63 8.64 7.22
C GLU A 95 12.05 7.56 6.31
N THR A 96 12.72 7.28 5.19
CA THR A 96 12.33 6.21 4.26
C THR A 96 13.28 5.05 4.36
N ASN A 97 12.74 3.83 4.36
CA ASN A 97 13.52 2.60 4.25
C ASN A 97 13.01 1.77 3.07
N PHE A 98 13.76 1.76 1.98
CA PHE A 98 13.49 0.94 0.79
C PHE A 98 14.22 -0.41 0.81
N GLY A 99 14.60 -0.89 2.00
CA GLY A 99 15.33 -2.14 2.18
C GLY A 99 16.85 -2.00 2.21
N ASN A 100 17.38 -0.78 2.29
CA ASN A 100 18.83 -0.54 2.36
C ASN A 100 19.46 -0.96 3.69
N ASN A 101 18.66 -1.10 4.75
CA ASN A 101 19.15 -1.50 6.07
C ASN A 101 18.22 -2.55 6.69
N LEU A 102 18.37 -3.80 6.25
CA LEU A 102 17.57 -4.92 6.77
C LEU A 102 18.08 -5.46 8.12
N GLU A 103 19.31 -5.11 8.52
CA GLU A 103 19.88 -5.56 9.80
C GLU A 103 19.35 -4.74 10.98
N THR A 104 19.42 -3.41 10.91
CA THR A 104 18.99 -2.55 12.03
C THR A 104 17.54 -2.06 11.87
N LYS A 105 17.00 -2.07 10.64
CA LYS A 105 15.60 -1.70 10.34
C LYS A 105 14.94 -2.70 9.38
N PRO A 106 14.80 -3.98 9.78
CA PRO A 106 14.20 -4.99 8.92
C PRO A 106 12.79 -4.59 8.47
N PHE A 107 12.56 -4.57 7.16
CA PHE A 107 11.20 -4.57 6.62
C PHE A 107 10.67 -6.00 6.67
N LYS A 108 10.22 -6.43 7.86
CA LYS A 108 9.60 -7.75 8.08
C LYS A 108 8.09 -7.58 8.15
N TYR A 109 7.43 -7.93 7.05
CA TYR A 109 5.98 -8.08 7.02
C TYR A 109 5.64 -9.57 6.91
N ASP A 110 4.81 -10.04 7.84
CA ASP A 110 4.33 -11.42 7.83
C ASP A 110 3.12 -11.55 6.90
N ILE A 111 3.38 -11.97 5.66
CA ILE A 111 2.36 -12.11 4.63
C ILE A 111 1.30 -13.18 4.97
N SER A 112 1.62 -14.13 5.86
CA SER A 112 0.64 -15.15 6.28
C SER A 112 -0.52 -14.59 7.09
N LYS A 113 -0.34 -13.40 7.68
CA LYS A 113 -1.35 -12.67 8.46
C LYS A 113 -2.17 -11.71 7.59
N HIS A 114 -1.96 -11.73 6.27
CA HIS A 114 -2.64 -10.86 5.34
C HIS A 114 -4.07 -11.34 5.10
N PHE A 115 -5.05 -10.45 5.22
CA PHE A 115 -6.45 -10.74 4.90
C PHE A 115 -6.86 -9.99 3.63
N ILE A 116 -7.19 -10.75 2.59
CA ILE A 116 -7.79 -10.25 1.35
C ILE A 116 -9.31 -10.35 1.50
N LEU A 117 -9.96 -9.26 1.95
CA LEU A 117 -11.41 -9.17 1.90
C LEU A 117 -11.83 -8.56 0.55
N LYS A 118 -12.82 -9.19 -0.10
CA LYS A 118 -13.38 -8.77 -1.39
C LYS A 118 -13.88 -7.33 -1.31
N GLU A 119 -13.23 -6.51 -2.15
CA GLU A 119 -13.69 -5.30 -2.82
C GLU A 119 -14.30 -4.16 -1.98
N PHE A 120 -13.88 -2.95 -2.32
CA PHE A 120 -14.61 -1.73 -2.00
C PHE A 120 -16.04 -1.91 -2.56
N TYR A 121 -17.06 -1.76 -1.70
CA TYR A 121 -18.46 -1.77 -2.10
C TYR A 121 -18.91 -0.37 -2.53
#